data_AF-A0A1C1YYU8-F1
#
_entry.id   AF-A0A1C1YYU8-F1
#
_cell.length_a   1.000
_cell.length_b   1.000
_cell.length_c   1.000
_cell.angle_alpha   90.00
_cell.angle_beta   90.00
_cell.angle_gamma   90.00
#
_symmetry.space_group_name_H-M   'P 1'
#
loop_
_entity.id
_entity.type
_entity.pdbx_description
1 polymer ?
#
loop_
_entity_poly.entity_id
_entity_poly.type
_entity_poly.pdbx_seq_one_letter_code
_entity_poly.pdbx_strand_id
1 'polypeptide(L)'
;MLAVAALGLSACTSSNLTDGLEPIGSGKQTARAQKAAVPEVKKLKAPGNGRYGDRKPVDFGKRHPDRYPVHGIDVSKWQGDIDWQEVRKAGIAFAFMKATEGGDHTDDRFDSYWRGARAAGIAHAPYHFYYFCRPAREQAEWFIANVPRTAVQMPPVLDVEWNHASKTCRHRPDPETVRAEMKIWMDIVGRHYGKRPIIYTPVDFHRENLDGHFEGYQFWLRSVAAHPQDIYPDHPWTMWQYTGTGMVPGIRGDTDINAFAGTHQQWREWLQKYAR
;
A
#
# COMPACT_ATOMS: atom_id res chain seq x y z
N MET A 1 39.81 0.90 -58.86
CA MET A 1 39.89 2.33 -58.53
C MET A 1 39.69 2.43 -57.01
N LEU A 2 40.73 2.36 -56.16
CA LEU A 2 41.66 3.44 -55.74
C LEU A 2 40.91 4.76 -55.42
N ALA A 3 41.07 5.44 -54.29
CA ALA A 3 42.06 5.38 -53.22
C ALA A 3 41.59 6.11 -51.94
N VAL A 4 42.34 5.87 -50.86
CA VAL A 4 42.37 6.49 -49.53
C VAL A 4 43.13 7.83 -49.53
N ALA A 5 42.77 8.77 -48.65
CA ALA A 5 43.66 9.72 -47.90
C ALA A 5 42.77 10.65 -47.04
N ALA A 6 42.84 10.80 -45.72
CA ALA A 6 43.92 10.98 -44.73
C ALA A 6 44.46 12.42 -44.58
N LEU A 7 44.20 12.98 -43.38
CA LEU A 7 45.04 13.85 -42.54
C LEU A 7 45.36 15.31 -42.96
N GLY A 8 45.33 16.21 -41.96
CA GLY A 8 46.09 17.46 -42.00
C GLY A 8 45.59 18.57 -41.07
N LEU A 9 46.13 18.63 -39.85
CA LEU A 9 46.09 19.79 -38.95
C LEU A 9 46.81 21.00 -39.58
N SER A 10 46.35 22.24 -39.29
CA SER A 10 47.23 23.31 -38.82
C SER A 10 46.44 24.50 -38.25
N ALA A 11 46.93 25.01 -37.13
CA ALA A 11 46.46 26.20 -36.43
C ALA A 11 46.97 27.50 -37.07
N CYS A 12 46.33 28.63 -36.74
CA CYS A 12 47.00 29.83 -36.18
C CYS A 12 46.00 30.95 -35.81
N THR A 13 46.08 31.40 -34.54
CA THR A 13 46.11 32.80 -34.03
C THR A 13 44.95 33.77 -34.38
N SER A 14 44.47 34.68 -33.54
CA SER A 14 44.72 35.12 -32.16
C SER A 14 43.82 36.34 -31.94
N SER A 15 43.21 36.49 -30.77
CA SER A 15 42.99 37.81 -30.16
C SER A 15 42.53 37.65 -28.72
N ASN A 16 43.39 38.12 -27.81
CA ASN A 16 43.21 38.19 -26.37
C ASN A 16 42.15 39.22 -25.97
N LEU A 17 41.46 38.95 -24.87
CA LEU A 17 41.13 39.95 -23.86
C LEU A 17 41.17 39.27 -22.48
N THR A 18 42.07 39.79 -21.67
CA THR A 18 42.43 39.41 -20.31
C THR A 18 41.53 40.09 -19.30
N ASP A 19 41.20 39.39 -18.22
CA ASP A 19 41.08 39.88 -16.84
C ASP A 19 41.06 38.60 -15.98
N GLY A 20 41.84 38.37 -14.94
CA GLY A 20 42.62 39.23 -14.06
C GLY A 20 42.64 38.46 -12.73
N LEU A 21 43.69 37.68 -12.48
CA LEU A 21 43.94 37.01 -11.21
C LEU A 21 45.40 37.21 -10.85
N GLU A 22 45.67 37.59 -9.60
CA GLU A 22 46.86 37.18 -8.84
C GLU A 22 46.52 37.22 -7.32
N PRO A 23 47.24 36.47 -6.47
CA PRO A 23 46.69 35.76 -5.31
C PRO A 23 47.27 36.22 -3.95
N ILE A 24 46.57 35.95 -2.83
CA ILE A 24 47.19 35.96 -1.48
C ILE A 24 46.56 34.91 -0.55
N GLY A 25 47.41 34.07 0.05
CA GLY A 25 47.34 33.84 1.50
C GLY A 25 46.97 32.45 2.01
N SER A 26 47.97 31.69 2.45
CA SER A 26 47.84 30.47 3.25
C SER A 26 47.19 30.74 4.62
N GLY A 27 46.21 29.93 5.01
CA GLY A 27 45.68 29.90 6.38
C GLY A 27 45.14 28.52 6.72
N LYS A 28 45.82 27.80 7.63
CA LYS A 28 45.30 26.57 8.24
C LYS A 28 44.07 26.92 9.07
N GLN A 29 42.90 26.37 8.73
CA GLN A 29 41.78 26.26 9.66
C GLN A 29 41.37 24.79 9.82
N THR A 30 41.50 24.34 11.06
CA THR A 30 41.06 23.04 11.56
C THR A 30 39.53 22.97 11.51
N ALA A 31 38.99 22.17 10.60
CA ALA A 31 37.55 21.90 10.55
C ALA A 31 37.16 20.98 11.73
N ARG A 32 36.66 21.59 12.81
CA ARG A 32 35.97 20.90 13.89
C ARG A 32 34.62 20.42 13.34
N ALA A 33 34.47 19.11 13.15
CA ALA A 33 33.19 18.51 12.78
C ALA A 33 32.17 18.73 13.91
N GLN A 34 31.29 19.72 13.76
CA GLN A 34 30.08 19.82 14.56
C GLN A 34 29.09 18.78 14.03
N LYS A 35 28.87 17.71 14.81
CA LYS A 35 27.68 16.86 14.64
C LYS A 35 26.47 17.76 14.81
N ALA A 36 25.76 18.06 13.73
CA ALA A 36 24.44 18.65 13.81
C ALA A 36 23.56 17.70 14.64
N ALA A 37 23.05 18.21 15.76
CA ALA A 37 22.10 17.47 16.58
C ALA A 37 20.85 17.21 15.73
N VAL A 38 20.45 15.95 15.62
CA VAL A 38 19.13 15.58 15.08
C VAL A 38 18.10 16.26 15.97
N PRO A 39 17.21 17.11 15.43
CA PRO A 39 16.23 17.78 16.26
C PRO A 39 15.36 16.72 16.93
N GLU A 40 15.26 16.82 18.25
CA GLU A 40 14.41 15.96 19.07
C GLU A 40 12.99 16.05 18.53
N VAL A 41 12.48 14.92 18.03
CA VAL A 41 11.08 14.81 17.61
C VAL A 41 10.24 15.06 18.86
N LYS A 42 9.65 16.26 18.96
CA LYS A 42 8.64 16.56 19.98
C LYS A 42 7.65 15.38 19.95
N LYS A 43 7.50 14.68 21.08
CA LYS A 43 6.45 13.69 21.26
C LYS A 43 5.12 14.37 20.96
N LEU A 44 4.63 14.20 19.74
CA LEU A 44 3.28 14.59 19.38
C LEU A 44 2.37 13.80 20.31
N LYS A 45 1.63 14.50 21.18
CA LYS A 45 0.43 13.92 21.78
C LYS A 45 -0.50 13.63 20.62
N ALA A 46 -0.48 12.39 20.13
CA ALA A 46 -1.23 11.98 18.96
C ALA A 46 -2.74 12.15 19.23
N PRO A 47 -3.48 12.91 18.40
CA PRO A 47 -4.93 12.77 18.36
C PRO A 47 -5.23 11.38 17.78
N GLY A 48 -5.81 10.52 18.62
CA GLY A 48 -6.03 9.08 18.44
C GLY A 48 -5.99 8.38 19.80
N ASN A 49 -6.42 7.12 19.91
CA ASN A 49 -6.44 6.31 21.16
C ASN A 49 -5.09 6.14 21.90
N GLY A 50 -4.06 6.91 21.58
CA GLY A 50 -2.71 6.82 22.14
C GLY A 50 -1.84 5.76 21.48
N ARG A 51 -2.37 5.02 20.49
CA ARG A 51 -1.71 3.87 19.86
C ARG A 51 -1.03 4.19 18.53
N TYR A 52 -1.67 5.04 17.71
CA TYR A 52 -1.17 5.48 16.41
C TYR A 52 -1.35 7.00 16.28
N GLY A 53 -0.51 7.65 15.47
CA GLY A 53 -0.74 9.02 15.03
C GLY A 53 -1.50 9.07 13.71
N ASP A 54 -1.96 10.26 13.35
CA ASP A 54 -2.46 10.58 12.02
C ASP A 54 -1.99 12.00 11.65
N ARG A 55 -1.42 12.17 10.46
CA ARG A 55 -0.96 13.49 10.00
C ARG A 55 -2.12 14.39 9.59
N LYS A 56 -3.23 13.81 9.12
CA LYS A 56 -4.43 14.54 8.70
C LYS A 56 -5.67 13.88 9.34
N PRO A 57 -5.80 13.95 10.67
CA PRO A 57 -6.89 13.28 11.37
C PRO A 57 -8.24 13.83 10.94
N VAL A 58 -9.23 12.93 10.88
CA VAL A 58 -10.64 13.26 10.66
C VAL A 58 -11.43 13.03 11.93
N ASP A 59 -12.33 13.95 12.25
CA ASP A 59 -13.25 13.79 13.36
C ASP A 59 -14.47 12.97 12.93
N PHE A 60 -14.49 11.71 13.34
CA PHE A 60 -15.61 10.77 13.13
C PHE A 60 -16.68 10.85 14.25
N GLY A 61 -16.54 11.77 15.21
CA GLY A 61 -17.46 11.96 16.32
C GLY A 61 -17.72 10.68 17.12
N LYS A 62 -19.00 10.35 17.35
CA LYS A 62 -19.40 9.15 18.12
C LYS A 62 -19.03 7.82 17.43
N ARG A 63 -18.70 7.85 16.14
CA ARG A 63 -18.34 6.68 15.32
C ARG A 63 -16.84 6.59 15.06
N HIS A 64 -16.04 7.10 16.00
CA HIS A 64 -14.59 7.09 15.90
C HIS A 64 -14.00 5.67 15.73
N PRO A 65 -12.97 5.48 14.87
CA PRO A 65 -12.31 4.18 14.67
C PRO A 65 -11.85 3.51 15.96
N ASP A 66 -11.46 4.29 16.98
CA ASP A 66 -11.02 3.79 18.28
C ASP A 66 -12.07 3.00 19.07
N ARG A 67 -13.34 3.03 18.62
CA ARG A 67 -14.40 2.19 19.16
C ARG A 67 -14.21 0.71 18.78
N TYR A 68 -13.41 0.42 17.76
CA TYR A 68 -13.04 -0.92 17.33
C TYR A 68 -11.72 -1.32 17.98
N PRO A 69 -11.67 -2.41 18.77
CA PRO A 69 -10.46 -2.76 19.51
C PRO A 69 -9.35 -3.42 18.67
N VAL A 70 -9.65 -3.81 17.42
CA VAL A 70 -8.75 -4.55 16.54
C VAL A 70 -8.42 -3.69 15.33
N HIS A 71 -7.15 -3.28 15.25
CA HIS A 71 -6.63 -2.48 14.16
C HIS A 71 -5.60 -3.26 13.33
N GLY A 72 -5.50 -2.90 12.07
CA GLY A 72 -4.53 -3.43 11.13
C GLY A 72 -3.96 -2.36 10.23
N ILE A 73 -3.03 -2.75 9.37
CA ILE A 73 -2.47 -1.91 8.32
C ILE A 73 -2.67 -2.56 6.96
N ASP A 74 -2.54 -1.78 5.91
CA ASP A 74 -2.26 -2.31 4.58
C ASP A 74 -1.02 -1.63 4.01
N VAL A 75 -0.18 -2.41 3.34
CA VAL A 75 1.16 -1.98 2.93
C VAL A 75 1.52 -2.48 1.55
N SER A 76 2.40 -1.74 0.90
CA SER A 76 3.04 -2.06 -0.36
C SER A 76 4.51 -1.64 -0.31
N LYS A 77 5.22 -1.70 -1.43
CA LYS A 77 6.58 -1.18 -1.52
C LYS A 77 6.76 0.27 -1.09
N TRP A 78 5.69 1.07 -1.12
CA TRP A 78 5.72 2.48 -0.72
C TRP A 78 6.03 2.69 0.77
N GLN A 79 5.76 1.70 1.63
CA GLN A 79 6.08 1.78 3.06
C GLN A 79 7.55 1.48 3.39
N GLY A 80 8.35 1.03 2.41
CA GLY A 80 9.78 0.80 2.58
C GLY A 80 10.11 -0.23 3.66
N ASP A 81 11.14 0.04 4.47
CA ASP A 81 11.54 -0.87 5.55
C ASP A 81 10.60 -0.79 6.75
N ILE A 82 10.06 -1.94 7.13
CA ILE A 82 9.11 -2.10 8.22
C ILE A 82 9.77 -2.90 9.35
N ASP A 83 9.82 -2.31 10.54
CA ASP A 83 10.09 -3.04 11.78
C ASP A 83 8.80 -3.69 12.27
N TRP A 84 8.61 -4.95 11.89
CA TRP A 84 7.41 -5.72 12.23
C TRP A 84 7.23 -5.96 13.73
N GLN A 85 8.31 -5.94 14.52
CA GLN A 85 8.21 -6.11 15.97
C GLN A 85 7.68 -4.83 16.61
N GLU A 86 8.14 -3.66 16.17
CA GLU A 86 7.58 -2.37 16.61
C GLU A 86 6.12 -2.22 16.16
N VAL A 87 5.78 -2.64 14.93
CA VAL A 87 4.39 -2.67 14.45
C VAL A 87 3.51 -3.56 15.36
N ARG A 88 4.01 -4.74 15.75
CA ARG A 88 3.30 -5.63 16.67
C ARG A 88 3.14 -5.03 18.06
N LYS A 89 4.18 -4.39 18.61
CA LYS A 89 4.14 -3.71 19.93
C LYS A 89 3.20 -2.51 19.93
N ALA A 90 3.16 -1.77 18.82
CA ALA A 90 2.15 -0.74 18.59
C ALA A 90 0.74 -1.34 18.57
N GLY A 91 0.61 -2.65 18.34
CA GLY A 91 -0.63 -3.39 18.57
C GLY A 91 -1.46 -3.61 17.32
N ILE A 92 -0.82 -3.50 16.15
CA ILE A 92 -1.36 -3.99 14.90
C ILE A 92 -1.60 -5.50 15.03
N ALA A 93 -2.83 -5.89 14.70
CA ALA A 93 -3.31 -7.27 14.81
C ALA A 93 -3.31 -7.99 13.46
N PHE A 94 -3.46 -7.24 12.37
CA PHE A 94 -3.45 -7.78 11.02
C PHE A 94 -2.80 -6.85 10.00
N ALA A 95 -2.34 -7.40 8.88
CA ALA A 95 -1.78 -6.67 7.76
C ALA A 95 -2.26 -7.23 6.41
N PHE A 96 -2.74 -6.37 5.52
CA PHE A 96 -2.87 -6.69 4.10
C PHE A 96 -1.64 -6.21 3.34
N MET A 97 -1.14 -7.01 2.41
CA MET A 97 0.15 -6.74 1.75
C MET A 97 0.00 -6.85 0.25
N LYS A 98 0.40 -5.82 -0.49
CA LYS A 98 0.39 -5.89 -1.95
C LYS A 98 1.27 -7.05 -2.37
N ALA A 99 0.73 -7.94 -3.20
CA ALA A 99 1.50 -9.02 -3.79
C ALA A 99 1.72 -8.78 -5.27
N THR A 100 0.66 -8.45 -6.00
CA THR A 100 0.69 -8.27 -7.46
C THR A 100 -0.26 -7.17 -7.91
N GLU A 101 -0.05 -6.72 -9.13
CA GLU A 101 -0.91 -5.79 -9.87
C GLU A 101 -0.99 -6.27 -11.32
N GLY A 102 -2.20 -6.33 -11.88
CA GLY A 102 -2.39 -6.77 -13.25
C GLY A 102 -1.86 -8.18 -13.53
N GLY A 103 -1.38 -8.41 -14.75
CA GLY A 103 -0.90 -9.73 -15.20
C GLY A 103 0.62 -9.85 -15.27
N ASP A 104 1.35 -8.83 -14.81
CA ASP A 104 2.78 -8.67 -15.12
C ASP A 104 3.59 -7.92 -14.05
N HIS A 105 3.00 -7.47 -12.95
CA HIS A 105 3.71 -6.76 -11.88
C HIS A 105 3.61 -7.47 -10.53
N THR A 106 4.74 -7.57 -9.85
CA THR A 106 4.86 -7.99 -8.45
C THR A 106 5.23 -6.80 -7.57
N ASP A 107 4.85 -6.86 -6.29
CA ASP A 107 5.41 -5.96 -5.29
C ASP A 107 6.70 -6.57 -4.71
N ASP A 108 7.83 -5.93 -4.97
CA ASP A 108 9.15 -6.44 -4.59
C ASP A 108 9.36 -6.55 -3.07
N ARG A 109 8.48 -5.95 -2.26
CA ARG A 109 8.54 -6.04 -0.80
C ARG A 109 7.68 -7.15 -0.24
N PHE A 110 6.75 -7.69 -1.02
CA PHE A 110 5.78 -8.70 -0.58
C PHE A 110 6.42 -9.85 0.19
N ASP A 111 7.48 -10.46 -0.36
CA ASP A 111 8.11 -11.62 0.25
C ASP A 111 8.69 -11.34 1.64
N SER A 112 9.40 -10.21 1.77
CA SER A 112 9.95 -9.79 3.06
C SER A 112 8.86 -9.40 4.06
N TYR A 113 7.77 -8.80 3.59
CA TYR A 113 6.66 -8.36 4.42
C TYR A 113 5.90 -9.53 5.03
N TRP A 114 5.43 -10.49 4.23
CA TRP A 114 4.61 -11.59 4.79
C TRP A 114 5.42 -12.45 5.77
N ARG A 115 6.72 -12.66 5.51
CA ARG A 115 7.63 -13.35 6.45
C ARG A 115 7.83 -12.54 7.73
N GLY A 116 8.01 -11.23 7.61
CA GLY A 116 8.17 -10.33 8.76
C GLY A 116 6.94 -10.27 9.65
N ALA A 117 5.75 -10.09 9.07
CA ALA A 117 4.49 -10.12 9.80
C ALA A 117 4.25 -11.48 10.48
N ARG A 118 4.51 -12.58 9.76
CA ARG A 118 4.45 -13.93 10.33
C ARG A 118 5.36 -14.08 11.54
N ALA A 119 6.62 -13.66 11.44
CA ALA A 119 7.60 -13.75 12.54
C ALA A 119 7.21 -12.87 13.74
N ALA A 120 6.52 -11.76 13.52
CA ALA A 120 5.98 -10.89 14.56
C ALA A 120 4.61 -11.35 15.13
N GLY A 121 4.04 -12.45 14.60
CA GLY A 121 2.73 -12.95 15.02
C GLY A 121 1.56 -12.06 14.61
N ILE A 122 1.70 -11.32 13.50
CA ILE A 122 0.65 -10.50 12.90
C ILE A 122 -0.08 -11.34 11.84
N ALA A 123 -1.41 -11.39 11.92
CA ALA A 123 -2.22 -12.07 10.92
C ALA A 123 -2.08 -11.37 9.57
N HIS A 124 -1.85 -12.08 8.47
CA HIS A 124 -1.59 -11.43 7.18
C HIS A 124 -2.35 -12.05 6.00
N ALA A 125 -2.58 -11.25 4.97
CA ALA A 125 -3.01 -11.74 3.67
C ALA A 125 -2.43 -10.89 2.53
N PRO A 126 -2.18 -11.51 1.37
CA PRO A 126 -1.86 -10.80 0.15
C PRO A 126 -3.10 -10.11 -0.42
N TYR A 127 -2.90 -8.95 -1.05
CA TYR A 127 -3.87 -8.33 -1.93
C TYR A 127 -3.36 -8.19 -3.36
N HIS A 128 -4.30 -8.20 -4.29
CA HIS A 128 -4.08 -7.99 -5.72
C HIS A 128 -4.73 -6.68 -6.16
N PHE A 129 -3.94 -5.76 -6.72
CA PHE A 129 -4.47 -4.53 -7.30
C PHE A 129 -4.98 -4.80 -8.72
N TYR A 130 -6.30 -4.73 -8.92
CA TYR A 130 -6.92 -5.09 -10.18
C TYR A 130 -6.63 -4.07 -11.29
N TYR A 131 -6.38 -4.58 -12.49
CA TYR A 131 -6.03 -3.76 -13.65
C TYR A 131 -6.96 -4.05 -14.83
N PHE A 132 -7.94 -3.18 -15.06
CA PHE A 132 -9.03 -3.38 -16.03
C PHE A 132 -8.62 -3.50 -17.50
N CYS A 133 -7.37 -3.21 -17.86
CA CYS A 133 -6.85 -3.39 -19.21
C CYS A 133 -6.16 -4.76 -19.40
N ARG A 134 -6.40 -5.72 -18.49
CA ARG A 134 -5.93 -7.10 -18.58
C ARG A 134 -7.06 -8.07 -18.20
N PRO A 135 -7.17 -9.24 -18.85
CA PRO A 135 -8.19 -10.23 -18.51
C PRO A 135 -8.09 -10.74 -17.06
N ALA A 136 -9.22 -10.91 -16.39
CA ALA A 136 -9.30 -11.43 -15.01
C ALA A 136 -8.54 -12.75 -14.81
N ARG A 137 -8.61 -13.65 -15.80
CA ARG A 137 -7.93 -14.95 -15.74
C ARG A 137 -6.41 -14.80 -15.67
N GLU A 138 -5.83 -13.96 -16.53
CA GLU A 138 -4.38 -13.72 -16.53
C GLU A 138 -3.93 -13.12 -15.20
N GLN A 139 -4.70 -12.18 -14.66
CA GLN A 139 -4.43 -11.57 -13.35
C GLN A 139 -4.51 -12.59 -12.19
N ALA A 140 -5.48 -13.52 -12.24
CA ALA A 140 -5.62 -14.57 -11.24
C ALA A 140 -4.48 -15.60 -11.30
N GLU A 141 -4.08 -16.01 -12.51
CA GLU A 141 -2.96 -16.90 -12.74
C GLU A 141 -1.63 -16.25 -12.31
N TRP A 142 -1.46 -14.96 -12.59
CA TRP A 142 -0.32 -14.17 -12.13
C TRP A 142 -0.25 -14.08 -10.60
N PHE A 143 -1.38 -13.82 -9.94
CA PHE A 143 -1.45 -13.82 -8.48
C PHE A 143 -1.07 -15.19 -7.90
N ILE A 144 -1.60 -16.28 -8.48
CA ILE A 144 -1.30 -17.65 -8.04
C ILE A 144 0.18 -18.00 -8.23
N ALA A 145 0.78 -17.61 -9.35
CA ALA A 145 2.19 -17.90 -9.64
C ALA A 145 3.16 -17.21 -8.67
N ASN A 146 2.78 -16.05 -8.13
CA ASN A 146 3.66 -15.20 -7.32
C ASN A 146 3.35 -15.22 -5.82
N VAL A 147 2.23 -15.80 -5.40
CA VAL A 147 1.82 -15.88 -4.00
C VAL A 147 1.90 -17.32 -3.51
N PRO A 148 2.90 -17.68 -2.69
CA PRO A 148 2.93 -19.03 -2.14
C PRO A 148 1.77 -19.23 -1.17
N ARG A 149 1.22 -20.45 -1.07
CA ARG A 149 0.15 -20.78 -0.11
C ARG A 149 0.49 -20.38 1.32
N THR A 150 1.76 -20.45 1.71
CA THR A 150 2.23 -20.02 3.02
C THR A 150 2.06 -18.52 3.25
N ALA A 151 2.01 -17.67 2.23
CA ALA A 151 1.72 -16.24 2.43
C ALA A 151 0.22 -15.96 2.64
N VAL A 152 -0.67 -16.92 2.35
CA VAL A 152 -2.13 -16.74 2.45
C VAL A 152 -2.66 -17.27 3.77
N GLN A 153 -2.35 -16.58 4.87
CA GLN A 153 -2.90 -16.93 6.18
C GLN A 153 -4.39 -16.58 6.27
N MET A 154 -4.75 -15.31 6.08
CA MET A 154 -6.14 -14.85 5.94
C MET A 154 -6.62 -14.98 4.48
N PRO A 155 -7.93 -14.84 4.17
CA PRO A 155 -8.39 -14.81 2.78
C PRO A 155 -7.67 -13.72 1.97
N PRO A 156 -7.26 -14.02 0.72
CA PRO A 156 -6.64 -13.03 -0.14
C PRO A 156 -7.64 -11.91 -0.48
N VAL A 157 -7.12 -10.72 -0.78
CA VAL A 157 -7.95 -9.57 -1.10
C VAL A 157 -7.89 -9.28 -2.60
N LEU A 158 -9.04 -9.02 -3.21
CA LEU A 158 -9.13 -8.35 -4.49
C LEU A 158 -9.35 -6.85 -4.25
N ASP A 159 -8.35 -6.04 -4.59
CA ASP A 159 -8.43 -4.58 -4.55
C ASP A 159 -8.94 -4.07 -5.89
N VAL A 160 -10.15 -3.50 -5.89
CA VAL A 160 -10.80 -2.93 -7.07
C VAL A 160 -11.09 -1.45 -6.85
N GLU A 161 -10.41 -0.62 -7.62
CA GLU A 161 -10.61 0.81 -7.62
C GLU A 161 -10.28 1.44 -8.97
N TRP A 162 -10.77 2.66 -9.17
CA TRP A 162 -10.36 3.47 -10.32
C TRP A 162 -8.98 4.09 -10.08
N ASN A 163 -7.97 3.52 -10.74
CA ASN A 163 -6.63 4.12 -10.74
C ASN A 163 -6.53 5.31 -11.69
N HIS A 164 -6.95 6.48 -11.23
CA HIS A 164 -6.88 7.75 -11.97
C HIS A 164 -5.43 8.17 -12.34
N ALA A 165 -4.43 7.64 -11.62
CA ALA A 165 -3.02 7.92 -11.84
C ALA A 165 -2.37 6.96 -12.86
N SER A 166 -3.04 5.87 -13.25
CA SER A 166 -2.49 4.91 -14.20
C SER A 166 -2.25 5.56 -15.55
N LYS A 167 -1.01 5.52 -16.02
CA LYS A 167 -0.61 6.03 -17.34
C LYS A 167 -0.94 5.06 -18.48
N THR A 168 -1.12 3.79 -18.15
CA THR A 168 -1.22 2.68 -19.12
C THR A 168 -2.61 2.07 -19.19
N CYS A 169 -3.46 2.27 -18.18
CA CYS A 169 -4.86 1.88 -18.23
C CYS A 169 -5.78 2.99 -17.78
N ARG A 170 -6.60 3.46 -18.71
CA ARG A 170 -7.69 4.41 -18.47
C ARG A 170 -9.05 3.78 -18.66
N HIS A 171 -9.10 2.49 -18.98
CA HIS A 171 -10.32 1.77 -19.27
C HIS A 171 -11.19 1.67 -18.01
N ARG A 172 -12.46 2.03 -18.16
CA ARG A 172 -13.51 1.83 -17.17
C ARG A 172 -14.64 1.08 -17.87
N PRO A 173 -14.64 -0.26 -17.77
CA PRO A 173 -15.74 -1.06 -18.32
C PRO A 173 -17.06 -0.66 -17.66
N ASP A 174 -18.17 -1.05 -18.28
CA ASP A 174 -19.48 -0.91 -17.65
C ASP A 174 -19.58 -1.80 -16.38
N PRO A 175 -20.50 -1.48 -15.46
CA PRO A 175 -20.63 -2.20 -14.19
C PRO A 175 -20.86 -3.71 -14.32
N GLU A 176 -21.56 -4.18 -15.36
CA GLU A 176 -21.78 -5.63 -15.55
C GLU A 176 -20.48 -6.34 -15.90
N THR A 177 -19.71 -5.76 -16.82
CA THR A 177 -18.38 -6.25 -17.18
C THR A 177 -17.44 -6.26 -15.96
N VAL A 178 -17.43 -5.17 -15.17
CA VAL A 178 -16.63 -5.09 -13.93
C VAL A 178 -16.95 -6.26 -13.00
N ARG A 179 -18.24 -6.51 -12.72
CA ARG A 179 -18.66 -7.59 -11.81
C ARG A 179 -18.34 -8.97 -12.35
N ALA A 180 -18.51 -9.20 -13.66
CA ALA A 180 -18.19 -10.47 -14.30
C ALA A 180 -16.69 -10.80 -14.18
N GLU A 181 -15.83 -9.83 -14.50
CA GLU A 181 -14.38 -9.95 -14.41
C GLU A 181 -13.90 -10.18 -12.96
N MET A 182 -14.43 -9.43 -12.00
CA MET A 182 -14.16 -9.65 -10.58
C MET A 182 -14.52 -11.08 -10.15
N LYS A 183 -15.69 -11.57 -10.57
CA LYS A 183 -16.14 -12.92 -10.23
C LYS A 183 -15.23 -13.99 -10.83
N ILE A 184 -14.76 -13.82 -12.06
CA ILE A 184 -13.80 -14.74 -12.68
C ILE A 184 -12.52 -14.82 -11.84
N TRP A 185 -11.95 -13.66 -11.47
CA TRP A 185 -10.73 -13.62 -10.66
C TRP A 185 -10.95 -14.29 -9.30
N MET A 186 -12.03 -13.91 -8.60
CA MET A 186 -12.32 -14.41 -7.26
C MET A 186 -12.64 -15.92 -7.23
N ASP A 187 -13.30 -16.44 -8.25
CA ASP A 187 -13.60 -17.88 -8.37
C ASP A 187 -12.32 -18.70 -8.64
N ILE A 188 -11.38 -18.18 -9.44
CA ILE A 188 -10.09 -18.85 -9.69
C ILE A 188 -9.23 -18.84 -8.42
N VAL A 189 -9.00 -17.67 -7.84
CA VAL A 189 -8.16 -17.50 -6.65
C VAL A 189 -8.78 -18.21 -5.45
N GLY A 190 -10.09 -18.09 -5.27
CA GLY A 190 -10.82 -18.74 -4.18
C GLY A 190 -10.72 -20.26 -4.23
N ARG A 191 -10.85 -20.86 -5.43
CA ARG A 191 -10.64 -22.30 -5.62
C ARG A 191 -9.20 -22.72 -5.37
N HIS A 192 -8.23 -21.93 -5.84
CA HIS A 192 -6.82 -22.25 -5.62
C HIS A 192 -6.48 -22.27 -4.13
N TYR A 193 -6.77 -21.21 -3.38
CA TYR A 193 -6.38 -21.12 -1.96
C TYR A 193 -7.36 -21.77 -0.99
N GLY A 194 -8.54 -22.21 -1.44
CA GLY A 194 -9.59 -22.73 -0.57
C GLY A 194 -10.19 -21.67 0.35
N LYS A 195 -10.04 -20.38 0.00
CA LYS A 195 -10.50 -19.23 0.79
C LYS A 195 -11.19 -18.23 -0.14
N ARG A 196 -12.47 -17.96 0.09
CA ARG A 196 -13.20 -16.93 -0.68
C ARG A 196 -12.55 -15.55 -0.45
N PRO A 197 -12.16 -14.82 -1.50
CA PRO A 197 -11.51 -13.53 -1.35
C PRO A 197 -12.35 -12.48 -0.62
N ILE A 198 -11.66 -11.52 0.00
CA ILE A 198 -12.23 -10.27 0.51
C ILE A 198 -12.20 -9.24 -0.63
N ILE A 199 -13.23 -8.41 -0.75
CA ILE A 199 -13.30 -7.32 -1.73
C ILE A 199 -12.89 -6.02 -1.04
N TYR A 200 -11.82 -5.38 -1.50
CA TYR A 200 -11.53 -4.00 -1.15
C TYR A 200 -12.08 -3.03 -2.20
N THR A 201 -12.65 -1.91 -1.76
CA THR A 201 -13.16 -0.87 -2.64
C THR A 201 -13.26 0.49 -1.96
N PRO A 202 -13.01 1.61 -2.67
CA PRO A 202 -13.41 2.95 -2.25
C PRO A 202 -14.89 3.24 -2.58
N VAL A 203 -15.38 4.35 -2.01
CA VAL A 203 -16.80 4.75 -2.04
C VAL A 203 -17.34 4.88 -3.47
N ASP A 204 -16.63 5.61 -4.33
CA ASP A 204 -17.12 5.92 -5.68
C ASP A 204 -17.18 4.65 -6.54
N PHE A 205 -16.14 3.82 -6.49
CA PHE A 205 -16.11 2.54 -7.22
C PHE A 205 -17.24 1.60 -6.75
N HIS A 206 -17.48 1.53 -5.44
CA HIS A 206 -18.56 0.72 -4.89
C HIS A 206 -19.93 1.16 -5.40
N ARG A 207 -20.25 2.46 -5.32
CA ARG A 207 -21.55 3.00 -5.75
C ARG A 207 -21.81 2.76 -7.22
N GLU A 208 -20.76 2.89 -8.05
CA GLU A 208 -20.88 2.70 -9.49
C GLU A 208 -21.03 1.23 -9.88
N ASN A 209 -20.39 0.31 -9.16
CA ASN A 209 -20.19 -1.06 -9.65
C ASN A 209 -20.73 -2.19 -8.76
N LEU A 210 -20.76 -2.00 -7.44
CA LEU A 210 -20.87 -3.08 -6.46
C LEU A 210 -22.13 -3.01 -5.59
N ASP A 211 -22.80 -1.85 -5.52
CA ASP A 211 -23.98 -1.68 -4.68
C ASP A 211 -25.09 -2.70 -5.04
N GLY A 212 -25.62 -3.38 -4.04
CA GLY A 212 -26.58 -4.49 -4.21
C GLY A 212 -26.02 -5.79 -4.81
N HIS A 213 -24.70 -5.92 -4.96
CA HIS A 213 -24.04 -7.09 -5.53
C HIS A 213 -23.06 -7.76 -4.56
N PHE A 214 -22.58 -8.96 -4.92
CA PHE A 214 -21.65 -9.76 -4.13
C PHE A 214 -22.12 -10.06 -2.71
N GLU A 215 -23.42 -10.33 -2.54
CA GLU A 215 -23.97 -10.80 -1.28
C GLU A 215 -23.19 -12.02 -0.76
N GLY A 216 -22.88 -12.01 0.53
CA GLY A 216 -22.08 -13.03 1.19
C GLY A 216 -20.56 -12.87 1.04
N TYR A 217 -20.06 -11.96 0.21
CA TYR A 217 -18.64 -11.59 0.24
C TYR A 217 -18.33 -10.72 1.45
N GLN A 218 -17.06 -10.75 1.86
CA GLN A 218 -16.55 -9.89 2.92
C GLN A 218 -15.97 -8.65 2.29
N PHE A 219 -16.27 -7.49 2.86
CA PHE A 219 -15.82 -6.21 2.33
C PHE A 219 -14.82 -5.53 3.26
N TRP A 220 -13.76 -5.04 2.64
CA TRP A 220 -12.82 -4.08 3.20
C TRP A 220 -13.12 -2.71 2.57
N LEU A 221 -13.89 -1.89 3.27
CA LEU A 221 -14.37 -0.62 2.72
C LEU A 221 -13.40 0.50 3.08
N ARG A 222 -13.01 1.31 2.09
CA ARG A 222 -12.28 2.54 2.34
C ARG A 222 -13.24 3.69 2.57
N SER A 223 -13.12 4.36 3.71
CA SER A 223 -13.79 5.63 3.97
C SER A 223 -12.97 6.45 4.96
N VAL A 224 -12.25 7.43 4.44
CA VAL A 224 -11.30 8.24 5.22
C VAL A 224 -11.89 9.57 5.70
N ALA A 225 -13.16 9.84 5.37
CA ALA A 225 -13.84 11.10 5.69
C ALA A 225 -15.20 10.91 6.40
N ALA A 226 -15.71 9.68 6.48
CA ALA A 226 -16.97 9.34 7.12
C ALA A 226 -16.95 7.88 7.63
N HIS A 227 -17.82 7.53 8.57
CA HIS A 227 -17.94 6.14 9.00
C HIS A 227 -18.60 5.29 7.88
N PRO A 228 -18.24 4.01 7.67
CA PRO A 228 -18.80 3.21 6.58
C PRO A 228 -20.33 3.13 6.57
N GLN A 229 -20.97 3.06 7.75
CA GLN A 229 -22.45 3.05 7.85
C GLN A 229 -23.13 4.31 7.31
N ASP A 230 -22.43 5.44 7.20
CA ASP A 230 -23.00 6.69 6.66
C ASP A 230 -22.84 6.80 5.15
N ILE A 231 -21.79 6.19 4.59
CA ILE A 231 -21.37 6.42 3.20
C ILE A 231 -21.63 5.21 2.29
N TYR A 232 -21.79 4.02 2.88
CA TYR A 232 -22.23 2.76 2.29
C TYR A 232 -23.54 2.32 2.98
N PRO A 233 -24.67 2.97 2.68
CA PRO A 233 -25.92 2.70 3.40
C PRO A 233 -26.29 1.22 3.31
N ASP A 234 -26.64 0.64 4.46
CA ASP A 234 -27.07 -0.76 4.63
C ASP A 234 -26.08 -1.85 4.15
N HIS A 235 -24.85 -1.48 3.77
CA HIS A 235 -23.84 -2.44 3.32
C HIS A 235 -22.99 -2.95 4.50
N PRO A 236 -22.93 -4.27 4.75
CA PRO A 236 -22.07 -4.82 5.80
C PRO A 236 -20.59 -4.68 5.42
N TRP A 237 -19.73 -4.45 6.40
CA TRP A 237 -18.28 -4.41 6.21
C TRP A 237 -17.58 -5.26 7.26
N THR A 238 -16.44 -5.84 6.87
CA THR A 238 -15.59 -6.67 7.75
C THR A 238 -14.36 -5.88 8.18
N MET A 239 -13.78 -5.10 7.26
CA MET A 239 -12.64 -4.23 7.49
C MET A 239 -12.96 -2.82 7.01
N TRP A 240 -12.39 -1.82 7.67
CA TRP A 240 -12.57 -0.42 7.32
C TRP A 240 -11.22 0.28 7.26
N GLN A 241 -10.79 0.77 6.09
CA GLN A 241 -9.67 1.69 5.96
C GLN A 241 -10.13 3.10 6.30
N TYR A 242 -9.69 3.61 7.45
CA TYR A 242 -10.19 4.87 8.00
C TYR A 242 -9.22 6.03 7.85
N THR A 243 -7.96 5.77 7.50
CA THR A 243 -6.98 6.80 7.18
C THR A 243 -5.93 6.25 6.23
N GLY A 244 -5.42 7.13 5.36
CA GLY A 244 -4.20 6.89 4.58
C GLY A 244 -3.04 7.80 4.98
N THR A 245 -3.17 8.50 6.11
CA THR A 245 -2.13 9.37 6.67
C THR A 245 -1.74 8.97 8.08
N GLY A 246 -1.96 7.71 8.42
CA GLY A 246 -1.61 7.12 9.70
C GLY A 246 -0.09 7.10 9.93
N MET A 247 0.29 7.19 11.20
CA MET A 247 1.68 7.10 11.67
C MET A 247 1.80 5.94 12.65
N VAL A 248 2.40 4.85 12.18
CA VAL A 248 2.54 3.60 12.94
C VAL A 248 4.00 3.40 13.34
N PRO A 249 4.32 3.21 14.65
CA PRO A 249 5.66 2.86 15.07
C PRO A 249 6.19 1.64 14.31
N GLY A 250 7.42 1.73 13.81
CA GLY A 250 8.04 0.71 12.95
C GLY A 250 7.87 0.94 11.45
N ILE A 251 7.08 1.94 11.02
CA ILE A 251 6.93 2.30 9.61
C ILE A 251 7.28 3.78 9.43
N ARG A 252 8.08 4.08 8.39
CA ARG A 252 8.44 5.45 8.04
C ARG A 252 7.40 6.03 7.08
N GLY A 253 6.81 7.17 7.44
CA GLY A 253 5.87 7.90 6.58
C GLY A 253 4.42 7.51 6.80
N ASP A 254 3.58 7.81 5.80
CA ASP A 254 2.16 7.48 5.82
C ASP A 254 1.91 5.98 5.74
N THR A 255 0.95 5.53 6.52
CA THR A 255 0.46 4.16 6.50
C THR A 255 -1.06 4.17 6.53
N ASP A 256 -1.66 3.36 5.67
CA ASP A 256 -3.08 3.09 5.73
C ASP A 256 -3.41 2.28 6.99
N ILE A 257 -4.35 2.75 7.80
CA ILE A 257 -4.78 2.06 9.03
C ILE A 257 -6.23 1.63 8.90
N ASN A 258 -6.46 0.42 9.39
CA ASN A 258 -7.71 -0.30 9.25
C ASN A 258 -8.28 -0.68 10.61
N ALA A 259 -9.60 -0.81 10.68
CA ALA A 259 -10.32 -1.40 11.80
C ALA A 259 -11.07 -2.67 11.36
N PHE A 260 -11.13 -3.67 12.22
CA PHE A 260 -12.01 -4.83 12.06
C PHE A 260 -13.39 -4.55 12.68
N ALA A 261 -14.46 -4.96 12.00
CA ALA A 261 -15.85 -4.75 12.41
C ALA A 261 -16.28 -5.68 13.56
N GLY A 262 -15.63 -5.59 14.72
CA GLY A 262 -16.00 -6.40 15.88
C GLY A 262 -15.08 -6.29 17.08
N THR A 263 -15.42 -7.06 18.11
CA THR A 263 -14.64 -7.18 19.35
C THR A 263 -13.41 -8.06 19.16
N HIS A 264 -12.51 -8.06 20.15
CA HIS A 264 -11.40 -9.02 20.19
C HIS A 264 -11.83 -10.49 20.14
N GLN A 265 -13.00 -10.83 20.71
CA GLN A 265 -13.52 -12.19 20.65
C GLN A 265 -13.95 -12.54 19.22
N GLN A 266 -14.75 -11.68 18.60
CA GLN A 266 -15.20 -11.87 17.21
C GLN A 266 -14.02 -11.94 16.24
N TRP A 267 -12.95 -11.18 16.49
CA TRP A 267 -11.71 -11.29 15.73
C TRP A 267 -11.06 -12.68 15.83
N ARG A 268 -10.96 -13.25 17.04
CA ARG A 268 -10.41 -14.61 17.22
C ARG A 268 -11.27 -15.66 16.53
N GLU A 269 -12.59 -15.56 16.66
CA GLU A 269 -13.54 -16.45 15.99
C GLU A 269 -13.43 -16.34 14.45
N TRP A 270 -13.28 -15.11 13.94
CA TRP A 270 -13.06 -14.84 12.53
C TRP A 270 -11.77 -15.50 12.02
N LEU A 271 -10.65 -15.34 12.75
CA LEU A 271 -9.39 -16.00 12.40
C LEU A 271 -9.52 -17.53 12.43
N GLN A 272 -10.19 -18.12 13.42
CA GLN A 272 -10.40 -19.57 13.47
C GLN A 272 -11.22 -20.09 12.27
N LYS A 273 -12.13 -19.27 11.76
CA LYS A 273 -12.98 -19.62 10.61
C LYS A 273 -12.25 -19.44 9.28
N TYR A 274 -11.51 -18.34 9.11
CA TYR A 274 -11.01 -17.92 7.80
C TYR A 274 -9.48 -17.96 7.65
N ALA A 275 -8.73 -18.03 8.75
CA ALA A 275 -7.27 -17.90 8.76
C ALA A 275 -6.50 -19.22 9.02
N ARG A 276 -6.99 -20.34 8.46
CA ARG A 276 -6.40 -21.68 8.58
C ARG A 276 -5.30 -21.97 7.58
#